data_AF-Q6BX41-F1
#
_entry.id   AF-Q6BX41-F1
#
_cell.length_a   1.000
_cell.length_b   1.000
_cell.length_c   1.000
_cell.angle_alpha   90.00
_cell.angle_beta   90.00
_cell.angle_gamma   90.00
#
_symmetry.space_group_name_H-M   'P 1'
#
loop_
_entity.id
_entity.type
_entity.pdbx_description
1 polymer ?
#
loop_
_entity_poly.entity_id
_entity_poly.type
_entity_poly.pdbx_seq_one_letter_code
_entity_poly.pdbx_strand_id
1 'polypeptide(L)'
;MNNLDQIINLKVKVTTLLDQSITGTIYAYSPSNELLALKTGSGKNNVKPETFRFINTAYIKTIQVLPPFPKKNQNPHHKNNTNVARVPINEIEANLNDSIKNYKNSLLINNPKASPIAIKIFEKFFKLYGIDNVKWQGSDIILFDEIRLAKPYTLGKSGNIVKLDENSKAMNMVEDVLKEIWLEVDNEKRGG
;
A
#
# COMPACT_ATOMS: atom_id res chain seq x y z
N MET A 1 -19.15 -14.57 42.03
CA MET A 1 -18.76 -15.83 41.37
C MET A 1 -17.85 -15.49 40.20
N ASN A 2 -16.58 -15.90 40.32
CA ASN A 2 -15.47 -16.00 39.35
C ASN A 2 -15.55 -15.12 38.09
N ASN A 3 -14.94 -13.94 38.16
CA ASN A 3 -14.78 -13.06 37.02
C ASN A 3 -13.63 -13.55 36.13
N LEU A 4 -13.94 -13.98 34.90
CA LEU A 4 -12.95 -14.39 33.88
C LEU A 4 -11.97 -13.24 33.53
N ASP A 5 -12.30 -12.00 33.87
CA ASP A 5 -11.37 -10.88 33.72
C ASP A 5 -10.16 -10.99 34.66
N GLN A 6 -10.28 -11.77 35.76
CA GLN A 6 -9.22 -11.94 36.75
C GLN A 6 -8.11 -12.92 36.29
N ILE A 7 -8.32 -13.68 35.21
CA ILE A 7 -7.31 -14.62 34.70
C ILE A 7 -6.28 -13.97 33.77
N ILE A 8 -6.53 -12.75 33.31
CA ILE A 8 -5.60 -12.01 32.44
C ILE A 8 -4.34 -11.64 33.24
N ASN A 9 -3.17 -11.71 32.61
CA ASN A 9 -1.86 -11.48 33.23
C ASN A 9 -1.42 -12.49 34.30
N LEU A 10 -2.12 -13.62 34.45
CA LEU A 10 -1.64 -14.72 35.28
C LEU A 10 -0.55 -15.52 34.57
N LYS A 11 0.52 -15.84 35.29
CA LYS A 11 1.50 -16.81 34.83
C LYS A 11 0.94 -18.21 35.04
N VAL A 12 0.82 -18.98 33.97
CA VAL A 12 0.26 -20.32 33.99
C VAL A 12 1.22 -21.33 33.35
N LYS A 13 1.18 -22.56 33.87
CA LYS A 13 1.73 -23.75 33.25
C LYS A 13 0.56 -24.55 32.68
N VAL A 14 0.53 -24.65 31.36
CA VAL A 14 -0.47 -25.43 30.61
C VAL A 14 0.14 -26.76 30.22
N THR A 15 -0.55 -27.85 30.51
CA THR A 15 -0.17 -29.20 30.06
C THR A 15 -1.13 -29.63 28.96
N THR A 16 -0.60 -30.02 27.80
CA THR A 16 -1.42 -30.50 26.68
C THR A 16 -1.80 -31.97 26.85
N LEU A 17 -2.69 -32.48 25.98
CA LEU A 17 -3.02 -33.91 25.91
C LEU A 17 -1.81 -34.80 25.58
N LEU A 18 -0.77 -34.24 24.94
CA LEU A 18 0.49 -34.91 24.63
C LEU A 18 1.53 -34.79 25.76
N ASP A 19 1.09 -34.41 26.97
CA ASP A 19 1.93 -34.17 28.15
C ASP A 19 3.04 -33.11 27.95
N GLN A 20 2.91 -32.25 26.94
CA GLN A 20 3.81 -31.12 26.75
C GLN A 20 3.42 -29.99 27.70
N SER A 21 4.40 -29.46 28.44
CA SER A 21 4.17 -28.33 29.35
C SER A 21 4.64 -27.01 28.74
N ILE A 22 3.74 -26.05 28.65
CA ILE A 22 3.99 -24.69 28.13
C ILE A 22 3.78 -23.71 29.28
N THR A 23 4.81 -22.93 29.60
CA THR A 23 4.71 -21.87 30.60
C THR A 23 4.60 -20.52 29.90
N GLY A 24 3.59 -19.73 30.27
CA GLY A 24 3.35 -18.42 29.69
C GLY A 24 2.43 -17.56 30.55
N THR A 25 2.28 -16.30 30.17
CA THR A 25 1.32 -15.39 30.80
C THR A 25 0.05 -15.33 29.96
N ILE A 26 -1.13 -15.44 30.58
CA ILE A 26 -2.41 -15.34 29.87
C ILE A 26 -2.57 -13.93 29.33
N TYR A 27 -2.68 -13.80 28.00
CA TYR A 27 -2.93 -12.54 27.33
C TYR A 27 -4.45 -12.31 27.14
N ALA A 28 -5.13 -13.30 26.60
CA ALA A 28 -6.57 -13.26 26.38
C ALA A 28 -7.13 -14.68 26.36
N TYR A 29 -8.43 -14.79 26.65
CA TYR A 29 -9.19 -16.02 26.52
C TYR A 29 -10.53 -15.70 25.88
N SER A 30 -10.89 -16.46 24.83
CA SER A 30 -12.19 -16.39 24.18
C SER A 30 -12.96 -17.67 24.52
N PRO A 31 -14.00 -17.58 25.36
CA PRO A 31 -14.86 -18.73 25.64
C PRO A 31 -15.64 -19.20 24.40
N SER A 32 -16.05 -18.27 23.54
CA SER A 32 -16.84 -18.58 22.34
C SER A 32 -16.06 -19.38 21.30
N ASN A 33 -14.75 -19.10 21.18
CA ASN A 33 -13.88 -19.73 20.19
C ASN A 33 -12.99 -20.81 20.82
N GLU A 34 -13.18 -21.12 22.10
CA GLU A 34 -12.40 -22.11 22.84
C GLU A 34 -10.88 -21.90 22.68
N LEU A 35 -10.45 -20.63 22.68
CA LEU A 35 -9.09 -20.25 22.36
C LEU A 35 -8.43 -19.53 23.53
N LEU A 36 -7.27 -20.04 23.94
CA LEU A 36 -6.40 -19.43 24.94
C LEU A 36 -5.17 -18.82 24.26
N ALA A 37 -4.96 -17.53 24.46
CA ALA A 37 -3.76 -16.83 24.01
C ALA A 37 -2.76 -16.69 25.16
N LEU A 38 -1.60 -17.33 25.00
CA LEU A 38 -0.48 -17.26 25.94
C LEU A 38 0.65 -16.44 25.37
N LYS A 39 1.17 -15.52 26.17
CA LYS A 39 2.43 -14.83 25.91
C LYS A 39 3.56 -15.70 26.42
N THR A 40 4.32 -16.28 25.50
CA THR A 40 5.52 -17.10 25.78
C THR A 40 6.77 -16.31 25.39
N GLY A 41 7.52 -15.86 26.37
CA GLY A 41 8.67 -14.99 26.14
C GLY A 41 8.87 -14.05 27.33
N SER A 42 9.61 -14.53 28.32
CA SER A 42 10.05 -13.71 29.45
C SER A 42 11.40 -14.25 29.92
N GLY A 43 12.40 -14.16 29.03
CA GLY A 43 13.79 -14.20 29.48
C GLY A 43 14.09 -12.87 30.14
N LYS A 44 14.77 -12.86 31.28
CA LYS A 44 15.20 -11.65 32.01
C LYS A 44 16.09 -10.68 31.21
N ASN A 45 16.43 -11.03 29.96
CA ASN A 45 17.20 -10.23 29.04
C ASN A 45 16.30 -9.82 27.88
N ASN A 46 16.15 -8.51 27.68
CA ASN A 46 15.30 -7.76 26.74
C ASN A 46 15.46 -8.09 25.23
N VAL A 47 15.93 -9.28 24.85
CA VAL A 47 16.38 -9.60 23.47
C VAL A 47 15.52 -10.65 22.77
N LYS A 48 14.61 -11.36 23.47
CA LYS A 48 13.73 -12.34 22.80
C LYS A 48 12.39 -11.69 22.43
N PRO A 49 11.96 -11.77 21.15
CA PRO A 49 10.67 -11.26 20.73
C PRO A 49 9.55 -11.95 21.50
N GLU A 50 8.59 -11.15 21.95
CA GLU A 50 7.39 -11.65 22.62
C GLU A 50 6.64 -12.58 21.66
N THR A 51 6.66 -13.89 21.93
CA THR A 51 6.00 -14.86 21.07
C THR A 51 4.62 -15.17 21.65
N PHE A 52 3.58 -14.93 20.87
CA PHE A 52 2.23 -15.32 21.24
C PHE A 52 1.93 -16.73 20.74
N ARG A 53 1.46 -17.60 21.62
CA ARG A 53 0.98 -18.93 21.29
C ARG A 53 -0.53 -18.99 21.51
N PHE A 54 -1.24 -19.38 20.46
CA PHE A 54 -2.66 -19.65 20.52
C PHE A 54 -2.86 -21.15 20.71
N ILE A 55 -3.63 -21.53 21.73
CA ILE A 55 -3.89 -22.91 22.10
C ILE A 55 -5.39 -23.09 22.17
N ASN A 56 -5.93 -24.05 21.41
CA ASN A 56 -7.32 -24.45 21.56
C ASN A 56 -7.48 -25.18 22.90
N THR A 57 -8.49 -24.80 23.68
CA THR A 57 -8.76 -25.38 25.00
C THR A 57 -9.06 -26.87 24.96
N ALA A 58 -9.54 -27.40 23.83
CA ALA A 58 -9.73 -28.84 23.64
C ALA A 58 -8.42 -29.65 23.77
N TYR A 59 -7.26 -29.05 23.47
CA TYR A 59 -5.96 -29.72 23.60
C TYR A 59 -5.31 -29.56 24.98
N ILE A 60 -5.98 -28.86 25.90
CA ILE A 60 -5.46 -28.61 27.24
C ILE A 60 -5.95 -29.71 28.19
N LYS A 61 -4.99 -30.43 28.76
CA LYS A 61 -5.25 -31.44 29.81
C LYS A 61 -5.44 -30.77 31.17
N THR A 62 -4.55 -29.84 31.53
CA THR A 62 -4.60 -29.11 32.81
C THR A 62 -3.98 -27.73 32.70
N ILE A 63 -4.48 -26.77 33.48
CA ILE A 63 -3.88 -25.44 33.67
C ILE A 63 -3.54 -25.25 35.16
N GLN A 64 -2.30 -24.87 35.45
CA GLN A 64 -1.84 -24.55 36.79
C GLN A 64 -1.36 -23.10 36.86
N VAL A 65 -1.87 -22.33 37.82
CA VAL A 65 -1.41 -20.95 38.05
C VAL A 65 -0.12 -20.98 38.86
N LEU A 66 0.92 -20.33 38.35
CA LEU A 66 2.21 -20.19 39.01
C LEU A 66 2.28 -18.90 39.82
N PRO A 67 2.98 -18.89 40.97
CA PRO A 67 3.22 -17.67 41.72
C PRO A 67 4.10 -16.67 40.93
N PRO A 68 3.96 -15.35 41.16
CA PRO A 68 3.18 -14.71 42.21
C PRO A 68 1.69 -14.59 41.88
N PHE A 69 0.84 -14.91 42.86
CA PHE A 69 -0.61 -14.67 42.75
C PHE A 69 -0.88 -13.15 42.80
N PRO A 70 -1.86 -12.65 42.01
CA PRO A 70 -2.23 -11.24 42.05
C PRO A 70 -2.68 -10.87 43.46
N LYS A 71 -2.07 -9.84 44.05
CA LYS A 71 -2.46 -9.33 45.36
C LYS A 71 -3.88 -8.76 45.26
N LYS A 72 -4.72 -9.01 46.27
CA LYS A 72 -6.17 -8.71 46.33
C LYS A 72 -6.59 -7.26 46.00
N ASN A 73 -5.65 -6.32 45.87
CA ASN A 73 -5.88 -4.89 45.61
C ASN A 73 -5.19 -4.34 44.33
N GLN A 74 -4.73 -5.20 43.42
CA GLN A 74 -4.22 -4.73 42.14
C GLN A 74 -5.38 -4.73 41.13
N ASN A 75 -5.86 -3.54 40.77
CA ASN A 75 -6.75 -3.37 39.62
C ASN A 75 -6.05 -3.97 38.38
N PRO A 76 -6.54 -5.10 37.81
CA PRO A 76 -5.89 -5.76 36.68
C PRO A 76 -5.92 -4.91 35.40
N HIS A 77 -6.70 -3.82 35.39
CA HIS A 77 -6.91 -2.98 34.21
C HIS A 77 -5.89 -1.86 33.97
N HIS A 78 -4.98 -1.56 34.90
CA HIS A 78 -4.15 -0.35 34.74
C HIS A 78 -2.93 -0.46 33.82
N LYS A 79 -2.64 -1.63 33.23
CA LYS A 79 -1.46 -1.81 32.35
C LYS A 79 -1.68 -2.63 31.08
N ASN A 80 -2.93 -2.96 30.74
CA ASN A 80 -3.22 -3.48 29.41
C ASN A 80 -3.49 -2.30 28.48
N ASN A 81 -2.43 -1.59 28.12
CA ASN A 81 -2.44 -0.76 26.91
C ASN A 81 -2.48 -1.74 25.72
N THR A 82 -3.61 -2.42 25.52
CA THR A 82 -4.00 -2.89 24.19
C THR A 82 -4.37 -1.64 23.40
N ASN A 83 -3.36 -0.78 23.15
CA ASN A 83 -3.46 0.25 22.13
C ASN A 83 -3.51 -0.51 20.82
N VAL A 84 -4.71 -0.98 20.48
CA VAL A 84 -5.02 -1.39 19.12
C VAL A 84 -4.60 -0.20 18.27
N ALA A 85 -3.60 -0.42 17.41
CA ALA A 85 -3.07 0.64 16.58
C ALA A 85 -4.25 1.30 15.87
N ARG A 86 -4.43 2.60 16.11
CA ARG A 86 -5.52 3.34 15.49
C ARG A 86 -5.28 3.30 13.99
N VAL A 87 -6.15 2.61 13.26
CA VAL A 87 -6.09 2.57 11.80
C VAL A 87 -6.44 3.97 11.30
N PRO A 88 -5.54 4.68 10.61
CA PRO A 88 -5.81 6.01 10.08
C PRO A 88 -6.67 5.87 8.81
N ILE A 89 -7.99 5.85 8.98
CA ILE A 89 -8.95 5.67 7.88
C ILE A 89 -8.73 6.73 6.79
N ASN A 90 -8.46 7.98 7.18
CA ASN A 90 -8.24 9.09 6.25
C ASN A 90 -7.01 8.87 5.36
N GLU A 91 -5.93 8.28 5.89
CA GLU A 91 -4.72 7.99 5.10
C GLU A 91 -4.98 6.86 4.10
N ILE A 92 -5.77 5.86 4.51
CA ILE A 92 -6.17 4.75 3.64
C ILE A 92 -7.04 5.28 2.50
N GLU A 93 -8.00 6.15 2.79
CA GLU A 93 -8.85 6.78 1.78
C GLU A 93 -8.05 7.65 0.80
N ALA A 94 -7.10 8.44 1.29
CA ALA A 94 -6.20 9.22 0.44
C ALA A 94 -5.39 8.32 -0.51
N ASN A 95 -4.75 7.28 0.03
CA ASN A 95 -3.96 6.32 -0.76
C ASN A 95 -4.80 5.58 -1.81
N LEU A 96 -6.05 5.25 -1.48
CA LEU A 96 -6.98 4.61 -2.40
C LEU A 96 -7.38 5.56 -3.53
N ASN A 97 -7.71 6.81 -3.21
CA ASN A 97 -8.04 7.83 -4.19
C ASN A 97 -6.87 8.13 -5.13
N ASP A 98 -5.65 8.19 -4.62
CA ASP A 98 -4.43 8.36 -5.42
C ASP A 98 -4.22 7.18 -6.37
N SER A 99 -4.42 5.96 -5.88
CA SER A 99 -4.32 4.74 -6.70
C SER A 99 -5.36 4.70 -7.83
N ILE A 100 -6.60 5.10 -7.55
CA ILE A 100 -7.68 5.22 -8.55
C ILE A 100 -7.33 6.27 -9.60
N LYS A 101 -6.82 7.43 -9.18
CA LYS A 101 -6.40 8.50 -10.08
C LYS A 101 -5.27 8.04 -11.01
N ASN A 102 -4.26 7.37 -10.45
CA ASN A 102 -3.14 6.83 -11.22
C ASN A 102 -3.58 5.78 -12.24
N TYR A 103 -4.52 4.90 -11.87
CA TYR A 103 -5.09 3.92 -12.79
C TYR A 103 -5.88 4.57 -13.93
N LYS A 104 -6.72 5.58 -13.63
CA LYS A 104 -7.42 6.33 -14.67
C LYS A 104 -6.45 7.02 -15.63
N ASN A 105 -5.38 7.61 -15.12
CA ASN A 105 -4.35 8.23 -15.94
C ASN A 105 -3.64 7.21 -16.83
N SER A 106 -3.31 6.02 -16.32
CA SER A 106 -2.63 4.99 -17.12
C SER A 106 -3.51 4.42 -18.23
N LEU A 107 -4.83 4.34 -18.02
CA LEU A 107 -5.78 3.98 -19.08
C LEU A 107 -5.83 5.01 -20.21
N LEU A 108 -5.69 6.30 -19.89
CA LEU A 108 -5.64 7.36 -20.89
C LEU A 108 -4.32 7.36 -21.66
N ILE A 109 -3.22 6.99 -21.01
CA ILE A 109 -1.89 6.91 -21.63
C ILE A 109 -1.77 5.68 -22.55
N ASN A 110 -2.34 4.55 -22.14
CA ASN A 110 -2.23 3.29 -22.86
C ASN A 110 -3.26 3.19 -23.99
N ASN A 111 -2.85 3.54 -25.21
CA ASN A 111 -3.64 3.33 -26.41
C ASN A 111 -3.14 2.09 -27.19
N PRO A 112 -3.98 1.03 -27.37
CA PRO A 112 -3.57 -0.21 -28.04
C PRO A 112 -3.22 -0.03 -29.53
N LYS A 113 -3.57 1.12 -30.13
CA LYS A 113 -3.29 1.45 -31.54
C LYS A 113 -2.06 2.37 -31.72
N ALA A 114 -1.45 2.81 -30.61
CA ALA A 114 -0.31 3.71 -30.62
C ALA A 114 1.04 2.95 -30.62
N SER A 115 2.05 3.55 -31.23
CA SER A 115 3.42 3.02 -31.19
C SER A 115 4.04 3.28 -29.80
N PRO A 116 4.98 2.44 -29.31
CA PRO A 116 5.66 2.68 -28.03
C PRO A 116 6.28 4.08 -27.89
N ILE A 117 6.79 4.64 -29.00
CA ILE A 117 7.32 6.01 -29.02
C ILE A 117 6.22 7.06 -28.84
N ALA A 118 5.04 6.82 -29.40
CA ALA A 118 3.90 7.71 -29.28
C ALA A 118 3.35 7.72 -27.85
N ILE A 119 3.37 6.57 -27.17
CA ILE A 119 2.97 6.46 -25.75
C ILE A 119 3.94 7.25 -24.87
N LYS A 120 5.26 7.13 -25.07
CA LYS A 120 6.27 7.93 -24.34
C LYS A 120 6.08 9.44 -24.55
N ILE A 121 5.84 9.85 -25.79
CA ILE A 121 5.57 11.25 -26.14
C ILE A 121 4.28 11.73 -25.44
N PHE A 122 3.21 10.94 -25.52
CA PHE A 122 1.94 11.24 -24.88
C PHE A 122 2.06 11.35 -23.36
N GLU A 123 2.79 10.44 -22.70
CA GLU A 123 3.00 10.47 -21.24
C GLU A 123 3.69 11.77 -20.81
N LYS A 124 4.69 12.24 -21.56
CA LYS A 124 5.38 13.51 -21.27
C LYS A 124 4.47 14.71 -21.49
N PHE A 125 3.70 14.74 -22.58
CA PHE A 125 2.69 15.78 -22.79
C PHE A 125 1.60 15.77 -21.71
N PHE A 126 1.13 14.60 -21.31
CA PHE A 126 0.15 14.41 -20.26
C PHE A 126 0.65 14.91 -18.89
N LYS A 127 1.93 14.67 -18.59
CA LYS A 127 2.59 15.17 -17.37
C LYS A 127 2.75 16.68 -17.37
N LEU A 128 3.02 17.29 -18.52
CA LEU A 128 3.28 18.74 -18.65
C LEU A 128 2.00 19.57 -18.74
N TYR A 129 0.99 19.10 -19.47
CA TYR A 129 -0.20 19.91 -19.80
C TYR A 129 -1.51 19.40 -19.20
N GLY A 130 -1.50 18.23 -18.56
CA GLY A 130 -2.65 17.68 -17.84
C GLY A 130 -3.71 17.05 -18.74
N ILE A 131 -4.72 16.47 -18.08
CA ILE A 131 -5.76 15.59 -18.68
C ILE A 131 -6.66 16.33 -19.67
N ASP A 132 -6.84 17.64 -19.48
CA ASP A 132 -7.81 18.45 -20.24
C ASP A 132 -7.26 18.85 -21.62
N ASN A 133 -5.93 18.87 -21.76
CA ASN A 133 -5.25 19.40 -22.94
C ASN A 133 -4.64 18.32 -23.83
N VAL A 134 -4.72 17.03 -23.46
CA VAL A 134 -4.06 15.95 -24.19
C VAL A 134 -5.04 14.81 -24.43
N LYS A 135 -5.39 14.56 -25.69
CA LYS A 135 -6.37 13.55 -26.09
C LYS A 135 -5.82 12.66 -27.20
N TRP A 136 -6.28 11.41 -27.21
CA TRP A 136 -6.04 10.51 -28.34
C TRP A 136 -7.13 10.65 -29.40
N GLN A 137 -6.72 10.78 -30.66
CA GLN A 137 -7.59 10.63 -31.82
C GLN A 137 -7.09 9.46 -32.67
N GLY A 138 -7.62 8.26 -32.41
CA GLY A 138 -7.21 7.05 -33.11
C GLY A 138 -5.75 6.69 -32.79
N SER A 139 -4.86 6.83 -33.77
CA SER A 139 -3.42 6.65 -33.56
C SER A 139 -2.68 7.91 -33.21
N ASP A 140 -3.32 9.08 -33.33
CA ASP A 140 -2.70 10.41 -33.31
C ASP A 140 -2.96 11.12 -31.98
N ILE A 141 -2.10 12.08 -31.63
CA ILE A 141 -2.19 12.83 -30.37
C ILE A 141 -2.72 14.24 -30.68
N ILE A 142 -3.77 14.65 -30.01
CA ILE A 142 -4.29 16.02 -30.05
C ILE A 142 -3.84 16.74 -28.78
N LEU A 143 -3.22 17.90 -28.97
CA LEU A 143 -2.80 18.82 -27.92
C LEU A 143 -3.63 20.10 -28.00
N PHE A 144 -4.17 20.53 -26.86
CA PHE A 144 -4.97 21.75 -26.69
C PHE A 144 -6.19 21.88 -27.60
N ASP A 145 -6.64 20.77 -28.23
CA ASP A 145 -7.59 20.79 -29.35
C ASP A 145 -7.14 21.66 -30.57
N GLU A 146 -5.94 22.23 -30.51
CA GLU A 146 -5.35 23.16 -31.50
C GLU A 146 -4.28 22.50 -32.37
N ILE A 147 -3.63 21.43 -31.90
CA ILE A 147 -2.48 20.82 -32.55
C ILE A 147 -2.67 19.31 -32.64
N ARG A 148 -2.56 18.75 -33.84
CA ARG A 148 -2.56 17.31 -34.09
C ARG A 148 -1.15 16.83 -34.43
N LEU A 149 -0.66 15.87 -33.66
CA LEU A 149 0.58 15.15 -33.91
C LEU A 149 0.27 13.81 -34.59
N ALA A 150 0.78 13.63 -35.80
CA ALA A 150 0.66 12.42 -36.60
C ALA A 150 2.01 11.69 -36.71
N LYS A 151 1.98 10.39 -37.01
CA LYS A 151 3.17 9.57 -37.30
C LYS A 151 3.99 10.20 -38.44
N PRO A 152 5.35 10.25 -38.38
CA PRO A 152 6.26 9.65 -37.41
C PRO A 152 6.59 10.48 -36.14
N TYR A 153 5.76 11.47 -35.76
CA TYR A 153 5.99 12.29 -34.56
C TYR A 153 7.33 13.04 -34.55
N THR A 154 7.87 13.35 -35.73
CA THR A 154 9.14 14.08 -35.88
C THR A 154 8.90 15.52 -36.31
N LEU A 155 9.78 16.41 -35.84
CA LEU A 155 9.82 17.83 -36.22
C LEU A 155 10.28 18.06 -37.66
N GLY A 156 10.90 17.06 -38.29
CA GLY A 156 11.61 17.21 -39.57
C GLY A 156 10.75 17.09 -40.84
N LYS A 157 9.44 16.78 -40.75
CA LYS A 157 8.55 16.74 -41.92
C LYS A 157 7.31 17.57 -41.69
N SER A 158 7.09 18.53 -42.58
CA SER A 158 6.02 19.55 -42.65
C SER A 158 4.61 18.99 -42.89
N GLY A 159 4.26 17.89 -42.22
CA GLY A 159 2.94 17.29 -42.19
C GLY A 159 2.65 16.47 -40.93
N ASN A 160 3.62 16.40 -40.00
CA ASN A 160 3.50 15.61 -38.76
C ASN A 160 2.88 16.40 -37.61
N ILE A 161 2.96 17.73 -37.68
CA ILE A 161 2.33 18.64 -36.74
C ILE A 161 1.36 19.48 -37.54
N VAL A 162 0.07 19.17 -37.43
CA VAL A 162 -1.00 19.86 -38.13
C VAL A 162 -1.66 20.81 -37.14
N LYS A 163 -1.63 22.11 -37.43
CA LYS A 163 -2.43 23.10 -36.72
C LYS A 163 -3.89 22.90 -37.11
N LEU A 164 -4.74 22.69 -36.11
CA LEU A 164 -6.19 22.65 -36.25
C LEU A 164 -6.81 24.04 -36.12
N ASP A 165 -6.13 24.98 -35.43
CA ASP A 165 -6.51 26.39 -35.32
C ASP A 165 -5.36 27.30 -35.79
N GLU A 166 -5.68 28.31 -36.61
CA GLU A 166 -4.72 29.25 -37.22
C GLU A 166 -4.16 30.26 -36.19
N ASN A 167 -4.81 30.42 -35.03
CA ASN A 167 -4.40 31.35 -33.96
C ASN A 167 -3.51 30.72 -32.86
N SER A 168 -3.05 29.49 -33.03
CA SER A 168 -2.36 28.74 -31.98
C SER A 168 -1.01 29.38 -31.59
N LYS A 169 -0.94 29.98 -30.38
CA LYS A 169 0.33 30.42 -29.75
C LYS A 169 1.11 29.26 -29.12
N ALA A 170 0.46 28.10 -28.96
CA ALA A 170 1.01 26.91 -28.32
C ALA A 170 1.99 26.11 -29.21
N MET A 171 2.07 26.41 -30.52
CA MET A 171 2.93 25.68 -31.45
C MET A 171 4.40 25.68 -31.04
N ASN A 172 4.94 26.85 -30.67
CA ASN A 172 6.35 26.96 -30.29
C ASN A 172 6.65 26.17 -29.01
N MET A 173 5.70 26.14 -28.06
CA MET A 173 5.85 25.38 -26.82
C MET A 173 5.82 23.87 -27.08
N VAL A 174 4.91 23.40 -27.93
CA VAL A 174 4.83 21.98 -28.31
C VAL A 174 6.06 21.56 -29.09
N GLU A 175 6.60 22.40 -29.97
CA GLU A 175 7.83 22.13 -30.70
C GLU A 175 9.05 22.04 -29.78
N ASP A 176 9.19 22.94 -28.80
CA ASP A 176 10.32 22.93 -27.87
C ASP A 176 10.27 21.73 -26.92
N VAL A 177 9.08 21.38 -26.42
CA VAL A 177 8.88 20.14 -25.66
C VAL A 177 9.16 18.91 -26.53
N LEU A 178 8.71 18.88 -27.78
CA LEU A 178 8.98 17.76 -28.67
C LEU A 178 10.48 17.62 -28.98
N LYS A 179 11.22 18.73 -29.10
CA LYS A 179 12.70 18.73 -29.24
C LYS A 179 13.37 18.11 -28.01
N GLU A 180 12.94 18.53 -26.81
CA GLU A 180 13.46 18.01 -25.54
C GLU A 180 13.21 16.50 -25.43
N ILE A 181 12.00 16.03 -25.78
CA ILE A 181 11.66 14.61 -25.77
C ILE A 181 12.55 13.81 -26.73
N TRP A 182 12.77 14.31 -27.95
CA TRP A 182 13.64 13.64 -28.93
C TRP A 182 15.11 13.63 -28.50
N LEU A 183 15.58 14.68 -27.85
CA LEU A 183 16.94 14.77 -27.32
C LEU A 183 17.18 13.75 -26.19
N GLU A 184 16.20 13.56 -25.32
CA GLU A 184 16.26 12.54 -24.27
C GLU A 184 16.20 11.11 -24.84
N VAL A 185 15.34 10.87 -25.84
CA VAL A 185 15.24 9.58 -26.54
C VAL A 185 16.53 9.23 -27.30
N ASP A 186 17.23 10.21 -27.87
CA ASP A 186 18.51 9.99 -28.55
C ASP A 186 19.65 9.72 -27.55
N ASN A 187 19.65 10.40 -26.41
CA ASN A 187 20.59 10.14 -25.31
C ASN A 187 20.40 8.73 -24.71
N GLU A 188 19.16 8.25 -24.52
CA GLU A 188 18.88 6.87 -24.06
C GLU A 188 19.45 5.81 -25.01
N LYS A 189 19.52 6.08 -26.32
CA LYS A 189 20.05 5.14 -27.32
C LYS A 189 21.57 5.13 -27.42
N ARG A 190 22.25 6.18 -26.99
CA ARG A 190 23.71 6.33 -27.07
C ARG A 190 24.45 5.90 -25.79
N GLY A 191 23.75 5.80 -24.66
CA GLY A 191 24.31 5.38 -23.37
C GLY A 191 24.21 3.88 -23.10
N GLY A 192 24.54 3.04 -24.09
CA GLY A 192 24.63 1.57 -23.95
C GLY A 192 26.05 1.11 -23.61
#